data_AF-A0A8T2IVA1-F1
#
_entry.id   AF-A0A8T2IVA1-F1
#
_cell.length_a   1.000
_cell.length_b   1.000
_cell.length_c   1.000
_cell.angle_alpha   90.00
_cell.angle_beta   90.00
_cell.angle_gamma   90.00
#
_symmetry.space_group_name_H-M   'P 1'
#
loop_
_entity.id
_entity.type
_entity.pdbx_description
1 polymer ?
#
loop_
_entity_poly.entity_id
_entity_poly.type
_entity_poly.pdbx_seq_one_letter_code
_entity_poly.pdbx_strand_id
1 'polypeptide(L)'
;MGLNRGEENTKIKYTWVLLSLLVGTVLLLGLLTAFNSLSWETQVDFVASPNSALYLPPTSALHLPLQLSRHLRTKRYTLTPGLQKWDHNNLTYRIVSFPRNLINESDTRKGIAEAFRMWSEVTAFHFKEVAADQKSDLKIGWYGINHTDCLESYIHYCFDGTTGELAHAYFPKTGEIHFDDSEYWILGNTRFSWKKGVWLTDLVHVAAHEIGHSLGLMHSLNSGALMHINATLTGKKLITQDDIWGIYSLYGCKDKYLVCASWAQKGYCESRRMPMKKYCPYSCDFCYEFPFPTKVPTPIPPRTKVRLVPEGRNVTFTCGKKIMHKKGKV
;
A
#
# COMPACT_ATOMS: atom_id res chain seq x y z
N MET A 1 34.25 -49.34 54.56
CA MET A 1 35.40 -50.04 53.95
C MET A 1 34.98 -50.38 52.52
N GLY A 2 35.75 -50.15 51.45
CA GLY A 2 37.06 -49.48 51.30
C GLY A 2 37.36 -49.25 49.80
N LEU A 3 38.41 -48.49 49.46
CA LEU A 3 38.95 -48.34 48.09
C LEU A 3 39.72 -49.64 47.68
N ASN A 4 40.21 -49.95 46.47
CA ASN A 4 40.53 -49.32 45.15
C ASN A 4 40.62 -50.50 44.11
N ARG A 5 40.80 -50.43 42.78
CA ARG A 5 40.83 -49.40 41.70
C ARG A 5 40.76 -50.16 40.33
N GLY A 6 40.21 -49.54 39.29
CA GLY A 6 40.39 -49.92 37.86
C GLY A 6 39.29 -49.26 37.01
N GLU A 7 39.54 -48.20 36.24
CA GLU A 7 40.20 -48.15 34.92
C GLU A 7 39.41 -48.82 33.79
N GLU A 8 38.64 -48.02 33.02
CA GLU A 8 38.82 -47.92 31.57
C GLU A 8 38.21 -46.64 30.96
N ASN A 9 39.06 -45.89 30.24
CA ASN A 9 38.81 -45.13 29.01
C ASN A 9 37.44 -44.45 28.74
N THR A 10 37.23 -43.26 29.32
CA THR A 10 36.30 -42.25 28.76
C THR A 10 36.81 -41.77 27.39
N LYS A 11 36.06 -41.96 26.29
CA LYS A 11 36.51 -41.53 24.95
C LYS A 11 35.38 -41.16 23.97
N ILE A 12 35.67 -40.16 23.13
CA ILE A 12 34.94 -39.71 21.91
C ILE A 12 33.56 -39.05 22.12
N LYS A 13 33.50 -37.70 21.97
CA LYS A 13 32.59 -36.92 21.06
C LYS A 13 32.44 -35.42 21.42
N TYR A 14 33.54 -34.70 21.71
CA TYR A 14 33.53 -33.23 21.90
C TYR A 14 34.74 -32.50 21.28
N THR A 15 35.09 -32.79 20.01
CA THR A 15 36.19 -32.10 19.29
C THR A 15 35.95 -32.04 17.77
N TRP A 16 34.96 -31.25 17.32
CA TRP A 16 34.74 -30.89 15.91
C TRP A 16 34.58 -29.37 15.70
N VAL A 17 35.17 -28.55 16.58
CA VAL A 17 34.96 -27.09 16.66
C VAL A 17 36.25 -26.28 16.46
N LEU A 18 37.42 -26.93 16.35
CA LEU A 18 38.74 -26.28 16.44
C LEU A 18 39.73 -26.57 15.29
N LEU A 19 39.27 -26.93 14.08
CA LEU A 19 40.17 -27.19 12.94
C LEU A 19 39.80 -26.53 11.60
N SER A 20 38.99 -25.46 11.61
CA SER A 20 38.65 -24.68 10.39
C SER A 20 39.17 -23.24 10.39
N LEU A 21 39.84 -22.80 11.48
CA LEU A 21 40.25 -21.40 11.69
C LEU A 21 41.74 -21.11 11.46
N LEU A 22 42.52 -22.09 10.99
CA LEU A 22 43.98 -21.97 10.81
C LEU A 22 44.50 -22.30 9.39
N VAL A 23 43.62 -22.27 8.38
CA VAL A 23 44.01 -22.37 6.96
C VAL A 23 43.54 -21.15 6.13
N GLY A 24 42.66 -20.30 6.70
CA GLY A 24 42.10 -19.13 6.01
C GLY A 24 42.92 -17.83 6.08
N THR A 25 44.09 -17.83 6.73
CA THR A 25 44.82 -16.59 7.13
C THR A 25 46.08 -16.29 6.32
N VAL A 26 46.41 -17.08 5.30
CA VAL A 26 47.59 -16.85 4.41
C VAL A 26 47.17 -16.40 3.00
N LEU A 27 45.89 -16.49 2.64
CA LEU A 27 45.33 -16.01 1.36
C LEU A 27 44.73 -14.59 1.44
N LEU A 28 45.23 -13.74 2.35
CA LEU A 28 44.71 -12.38 2.57
C LEU A 28 45.75 -11.25 2.39
N LEU A 29 46.93 -11.56 1.82
CA LEU A 29 48.06 -10.60 1.72
C LEU A 29 48.77 -10.62 0.36
N GLY A 30 48.12 -11.16 -0.67
CA GLY A 30 48.77 -11.47 -1.96
C GLY A 30 47.90 -11.29 -3.21
N LEU A 31 46.99 -10.30 -3.25
CA LEU A 31 46.33 -9.86 -4.50
C LEU A 31 45.66 -8.46 -4.38
N LEU A 32 46.29 -7.53 -3.64
CA LEU A 32 45.77 -6.16 -3.43
C LEU A 32 46.42 -5.11 -4.35
N THR A 33 47.14 -5.54 -5.40
CA THR A 33 47.94 -4.68 -6.29
C THR A 33 47.88 -5.13 -7.76
N ALA A 34 46.68 -5.32 -8.31
CA ALA A 34 46.44 -5.42 -9.75
C ALA A 34 45.03 -4.89 -10.10
N PHE A 35 44.85 -4.39 -11.33
CA PHE A 35 43.58 -3.93 -11.91
C PHE A 35 42.83 -2.82 -11.16
N ASN A 36 43.49 -1.66 -11.11
CA ASN A 36 42.78 -0.42 -11.45
C ASN A 36 42.30 -0.46 -12.92
N SER A 37 41.42 0.48 -13.28
CA SER A 37 40.90 0.77 -14.63
C SER A 37 40.17 -0.37 -15.37
N LEU A 38 38.84 -0.35 -15.31
CA LEU A 38 37.94 -0.56 -16.45
C LEU A 38 36.52 -0.14 -16.06
N SER A 39 36.23 1.17 -16.12
CA SER A 39 34.85 1.64 -16.14
C SER A 39 34.26 1.39 -17.53
N TRP A 40 32.92 1.27 -17.60
CA TRP A 40 32.19 1.23 -18.86
C TRP A 40 31.34 2.50 -19.01
N GLU A 41 32.01 3.66 -19.09
CA GLU A 41 31.36 4.85 -19.65
C GLU A 41 30.89 4.55 -21.08
N THR A 42 29.57 4.52 -21.29
CA THR A 42 29.00 4.63 -22.64
C THR A 42 29.08 6.09 -23.08
N GLN A 43 30.29 6.54 -23.38
CA GLN A 43 30.58 7.91 -23.80
C GLN A 43 30.09 8.12 -25.24
N VAL A 44 29.19 9.09 -25.44
CA VAL A 44 28.71 9.51 -26.76
C VAL A 44 29.51 10.74 -27.17
N ASP A 45 30.61 10.53 -27.89
CA ASP A 45 31.53 11.60 -28.30
C ASP A 45 30.90 12.54 -29.34
N PHE A 46 30.37 13.67 -28.87
CA PHE A 46 30.02 14.79 -29.72
C PHE A 46 31.29 15.56 -30.11
N VAL A 47 31.79 15.31 -31.32
CA VAL A 47 32.98 15.98 -31.87
C VAL A 47 32.71 17.47 -32.06
N ALA A 48 33.34 18.31 -31.21
CA ALA A 48 33.31 19.76 -31.35
C ALA A 48 34.45 20.24 -32.27
N SER A 49 34.11 20.61 -33.52
CA SER A 49 35.04 21.31 -34.42
C SER A 49 34.97 22.82 -34.18
N PRO A 50 36.12 23.54 -34.09
CA PRO A 50 36.14 24.98 -33.84
C PRO A 50 35.90 25.83 -35.11
N ASN A 51 35.80 27.15 -34.90
CA ASN A 51 35.86 28.24 -35.87
C ASN A 51 34.66 28.43 -36.84
N SER A 52 33.74 29.30 -36.44
CA SER A 52 33.11 30.29 -37.33
C SER A 52 32.51 31.43 -36.50
N ALA A 53 33.26 32.51 -36.33
CA ALA A 53 32.79 33.73 -35.66
C ALA A 53 32.24 34.70 -36.71
N LEU A 54 30.96 35.05 -36.62
CA LEU A 54 30.34 36.15 -37.38
C LEU A 54 29.47 37.02 -36.48
N TYR A 55 29.45 38.31 -36.80
CA TYR A 55 28.94 39.39 -35.95
C TYR A 55 27.40 39.47 -35.89
N LEU A 56 26.88 39.88 -34.73
CA LEU A 56 25.59 40.58 -34.61
C LEU A 56 25.74 41.80 -33.66
N PRO A 57 25.07 42.93 -33.95
CA PRO A 57 25.22 44.19 -33.21
C PRO A 57 24.40 44.27 -31.90
N PRO A 58 24.67 45.24 -31.00
CA PRO A 58 24.09 45.31 -29.66
C PRO A 58 22.79 46.12 -29.54
N THR A 59 22.27 46.20 -28.31
CA THR A 59 21.02 46.86 -27.84
C THR A 59 19.73 46.08 -28.16
N SER A 60 18.68 46.09 -27.33
CA SER A 60 18.41 46.91 -26.12
C SER A 60 18.01 46.05 -24.91
N ALA A 61 18.30 46.53 -23.70
CA ALA A 61 17.86 45.88 -22.48
C ALA A 61 16.37 46.18 -22.20
N LEU A 62 15.54 45.15 -22.18
CA LEU A 62 14.19 45.18 -21.60
C LEU A 62 14.10 44.11 -20.51
N HIS A 63 13.79 44.52 -19.28
CA HIS A 63 13.54 43.60 -18.18
C HIS A 63 12.22 42.86 -18.41
N LEU A 64 12.28 41.58 -18.76
CA LEU A 64 11.17 40.67 -18.47
C LEU A 64 11.28 40.21 -16.99
N PRO A 65 10.20 40.27 -16.20
CA PRO A 65 10.19 39.70 -14.86
C PRO A 65 10.39 38.18 -14.92
N LEU A 66 10.86 37.60 -13.82
CA LEU A 66 11.30 36.21 -13.75
C LEU A 66 10.27 35.25 -14.36
N GLN A 67 10.78 34.27 -15.12
CA GLN A 67 10.01 33.13 -15.58
C GLN A 67 9.23 32.54 -14.39
N LEU A 68 7.91 32.45 -14.52
CA LEU A 68 7.08 31.75 -13.55
C LEU A 68 7.34 30.24 -13.70
N SER A 69 8.46 29.78 -13.13
CA SER A 69 8.79 28.37 -12.96
C SER A 69 7.80 27.76 -11.97
N ARG A 70 6.59 27.50 -12.46
CA ARG A 70 5.67 26.56 -11.84
C ARG A 70 6.37 25.21 -11.91
N HIS A 71 7.11 24.86 -10.86
CA HIS A 71 7.47 23.48 -10.61
C HIS A 71 6.17 22.67 -10.68
N LEU A 72 5.95 22.00 -11.81
CA LEU A 72 4.80 21.12 -12.01
C LEU A 72 5.02 19.95 -11.08
N ARG A 73 4.48 20.08 -9.85
CA ARG A 73 4.69 19.13 -8.75
C ARG A 73 4.38 17.73 -9.25
N THR A 74 5.43 16.95 -9.48
CA THR A 74 5.33 15.60 -10.00
C THR A 74 4.38 14.81 -9.11
N LYS A 75 3.41 14.14 -9.72
CA LYS A 75 2.47 13.29 -9.01
C LYS A 75 3.26 12.19 -8.33
N ARG A 76 3.11 12.07 -7.01
CA ARG A 76 3.80 11.04 -6.22
C ARG A 76 3.06 9.72 -6.27
N TYR A 77 1.73 9.75 -6.40
CA TYR A 77 0.94 8.60 -6.80
C TYR A 77 1.25 8.23 -8.26
N THR A 78 1.56 6.95 -8.47
CA THR A 78 1.68 6.37 -9.80
C THR A 78 0.37 5.70 -10.19
N LEU A 79 0.00 5.77 -11.47
CA LEU A 79 -1.13 5.03 -12.02
C LEU A 79 -0.60 4.00 -13.01
N THR A 80 -1.33 2.90 -13.16
CA THR A 80 -0.99 1.82 -14.10
C THR A 80 -0.77 2.34 -15.53
N PRO A 81 0.19 1.76 -16.29
CA PRO A 81 0.22 1.88 -17.74
C PRO A 81 -1.14 1.51 -18.34
N GLY A 82 -1.68 2.38 -19.19
CA GLY A 82 -3.02 2.25 -19.77
C GLY A 82 -4.18 2.73 -18.88
N LEU A 83 -3.94 3.17 -17.63
CA LEU A 83 -4.97 3.58 -16.66
C LEU A 83 -6.02 2.49 -16.43
N GLN A 84 -5.56 1.27 -16.22
CA GLN A 84 -6.35 0.07 -15.99
C GLN A 84 -7.29 0.27 -14.80
N LYS A 85 -8.61 0.13 -15.05
CA LYS A 85 -9.63 0.43 -14.06
C LYS A 85 -10.93 -0.34 -14.30
N TRP A 86 -11.74 -0.47 -13.24
CA TRP A 86 -13.12 -0.94 -13.33
C TRP A 86 -14.03 0.11 -13.99
N ASP A 87 -15.09 -0.36 -14.64
CA ASP A 87 -16.15 0.45 -15.28
C ASP A 87 -17.42 0.55 -14.43
N HIS A 88 -17.42 -0.08 -13.26
CA HIS A 88 -18.51 -0.09 -12.29
C HIS A 88 -17.94 -0.10 -10.86
N ASN A 89 -18.76 0.33 -9.90
CA ASN A 89 -18.33 0.53 -8.51
C ASN A 89 -18.78 -0.57 -7.53
N ASN A 90 -19.70 -1.43 -7.96
CA ASN A 90 -20.27 -2.49 -7.11
C ASN A 90 -19.50 -3.79 -7.35
N LEU A 91 -18.28 -3.88 -6.81
CA LEU A 91 -17.38 -5.01 -7.04
C LEU A 91 -17.71 -6.20 -6.14
N THR A 92 -17.70 -7.39 -6.73
CA THR A 92 -17.80 -8.66 -6.00
C THR A 92 -16.41 -9.26 -5.79
N TYR A 93 -16.19 -9.86 -4.62
CA TYR A 93 -14.97 -10.62 -4.33
C TYR A 93 -15.29 -11.99 -3.76
N ARG A 94 -14.42 -12.97 -3.98
CA ARG A 94 -14.50 -14.28 -3.33
C ARG A 94 -13.14 -14.69 -2.79
N ILE A 95 -13.13 -15.42 -1.68
CA ILE A 95 -11.92 -16.01 -1.11
C ILE A 95 -11.85 -17.48 -1.56
N VAL A 96 -10.76 -17.87 -2.22
CA VAL A 96 -10.61 -19.20 -2.86
C VAL A 96 -9.81 -20.20 -2.03
N SER A 97 -8.99 -19.70 -1.10
CA SER A 97 -8.21 -20.46 -0.12
C SER A 97 -7.99 -19.59 1.13
N PHE A 98 -7.52 -20.20 2.21
CA PHE A 98 -7.30 -19.52 3.50
C PHE A 98 -5.91 -19.83 4.06
N PRO A 99 -5.30 -18.92 4.84
CA PRO A 99 -3.96 -19.11 5.39
C PRO A 99 -3.92 -20.28 6.37
N ARG A 100 -2.92 -21.17 6.25
CA ARG A 100 -2.86 -22.40 7.07
C ARG A 100 -2.17 -22.24 8.43
N ASN A 101 -1.57 -21.08 8.73
CA ASN A 101 -0.56 -20.95 9.79
C ASN A 101 -1.02 -20.52 11.19
N LEU A 102 -1.89 -19.52 11.31
CA LEU A 102 -2.19 -18.86 12.60
C LEU A 102 -3.62 -18.29 12.74
N ILE A 103 -4.13 -17.70 11.66
CA ILE A 103 -5.45 -17.04 11.62
C ILE A 103 -6.48 -18.00 10.99
N ASN A 104 -7.68 -18.08 11.57
CA ASN A 104 -8.78 -18.92 11.05
C ASN A 104 -9.61 -18.17 9.99
N GLU A 105 -10.40 -18.89 9.19
CA GLU A 105 -11.17 -18.27 8.10
C GLU A 105 -12.09 -17.11 8.54
N SER A 106 -12.65 -17.16 9.75
CA SER A 106 -13.55 -16.12 10.25
C SER A 106 -12.77 -14.82 10.50
N ASP A 107 -11.58 -14.93 11.07
CA ASP A 107 -10.69 -13.78 11.29
C ASP A 107 -10.03 -13.31 9.98
N THR A 108 -9.73 -14.23 9.05
CA THR A 108 -9.30 -13.87 7.69
C THR A 108 -10.38 -13.06 6.95
N ARG A 109 -11.64 -13.50 6.96
CA ARG A 109 -12.77 -12.74 6.38
C ARG A 109 -12.92 -11.36 7.01
N LYS A 110 -12.78 -11.24 8.34
CA LYS A 110 -12.77 -9.93 9.03
C LYS A 110 -11.62 -9.03 8.53
N GLY A 111 -10.42 -9.59 8.37
CA GLY A 111 -9.25 -8.85 7.88
C GLY A 111 -9.42 -8.31 6.46
N ILE A 112 -9.91 -9.17 5.54
CA ILE A 112 -10.19 -8.80 4.15
C ILE A 112 -11.35 -7.79 4.06
N ALA A 113 -12.44 -7.99 4.81
CA ALA A 113 -13.56 -7.06 4.85
C ALA A 113 -13.17 -5.69 5.42
N GLU A 114 -12.28 -5.64 6.41
CA GLU A 114 -11.73 -4.39 6.96
C GLU A 114 -10.86 -3.65 5.93
N ALA A 115 -10.02 -4.37 5.18
CA ALA A 115 -9.20 -3.79 4.11
C ALA A 115 -10.05 -3.22 2.96
N PHE A 116 -11.14 -3.90 2.58
CA PHE A 116 -12.13 -3.34 1.65
C PHE A 116 -12.89 -2.14 2.25
N ARG A 117 -13.22 -2.18 3.56
CA ARG A 117 -13.89 -1.07 4.26
C ARG A 117 -13.07 0.21 4.13
N MET A 118 -11.75 0.15 4.34
CA MET A 118 -10.85 1.29 4.21
C MET A 118 -11.03 2.01 2.85
N TRP A 119 -11.02 1.28 1.73
CA TRP A 119 -11.21 1.88 0.41
C TRP A 119 -12.65 2.37 0.18
N SER A 120 -13.67 1.67 0.68
CA SER A 120 -15.07 2.11 0.55
C SER A 120 -15.39 3.39 1.32
N GLU A 121 -14.68 3.69 2.42
CA GLU A 121 -14.90 4.91 3.21
C GLU A 121 -14.29 6.18 2.57
N VAL A 122 -13.48 6.05 1.50
CA VAL A 122 -12.84 7.16 0.78
C VAL A 122 -13.11 7.15 -0.74
N THR A 123 -14.05 6.33 -1.19
CA THR A 123 -14.44 6.20 -2.61
C THR A 123 -15.94 5.98 -2.74
N ALA A 124 -16.42 5.81 -3.98
CA ALA A 124 -17.79 5.37 -4.25
C ALA A 124 -17.89 3.85 -4.49
N PHE A 125 -16.88 3.05 -4.11
CA PHE A 125 -16.90 1.59 -4.26
C PHE A 125 -17.71 0.91 -3.15
N HIS A 126 -18.51 -0.08 -3.56
CA HIS A 126 -19.18 -1.02 -2.66
C HIS A 126 -18.66 -2.43 -2.94
N PHE A 127 -18.08 -3.08 -1.93
CA PHE A 127 -17.53 -4.43 -2.03
C PHE A 127 -18.47 -5.47 -1.41
N LYS A 128 -18.60 -6.65 -2.03
CA LYS A 128 -19.42 -7.76 -1.52
C LYS A 128 -18.69 -9.10 -1.63
N GLU A 129 -18.59 -9.83 -0.51
CA GLU A 129 -18.17 -11.24 -0.54
C GLU A 129 -19.25 -12.10 -1.21
N VAL A 130 -18.86 -12.95 -2.15
CA VAL A 130 -19.69 -13.99 -2.78
C VAL A 130 -19.11 -15.37 -2.50
N ALA A 131 -19.92 -16.41 -2.66
CA ALA A 131 -19.50 -17.78 -2.37
C ALA A 131 -18.34 -18.22 -3.30
N ALA A 132 -17.49 -19.14 -2.82
CA ALA A 132 -16.25 -19.50 -3.49
C ALA A 132 -16.44 -20.17 -4.87
N ASP A 133 -17.61 -20.76 -5.11
CA ASP A 133 -18.05 -21.35 -6.38
C ASP A 133 -18.57 -20.32 -7.40
N GLN A 134 -18.95 -19.13 -6.94
CA GLN A 134 -19.53 -18.08 -7.79
C GLN A 134 -18.44 -17.30 -8.53
N LYS A 135 -18.78 -16.76 -9.70
CA LYS A 135 -17.90 -15.79 -10.39
C LYS A 135 -17.91 -14.47 -9.64
N SER A 136 -16.72 -13.88 -9.50
CA SER A 136 -16.48 -12.58 -8.88
C SER A 136 -15.61 -11.68 -9.77
N ASP A 137 -15.60 -10.38 -9.51
CA ASP A 137 -14.70 -9.41 -10.16
C ASP A 137 -13.29 -9.49 -9.57
N LEU A 138 -13.20 -9.74 -8.26
CA LEU A 138 -11.96 -9.93 -7.52
C LEU A 138 -11.84 -11.36 -6.98
N LYS A 139 -10.65 -11.94 -7.00
CA LYS A 139 -10.36 -13.26 -6.42
C LYS A 139 -9.24 -13.12 -5.40
N ILE A 140 -9.40 -13.72 -4.22
CA ILE A 140 -8.44 -13.59 -3.11
C ILE A 140 -8.01 -14.98 -2.66
N GLY A 141 -6.71 -15.26 -2.61
CA GLY A 141 -6.20 -16.56 -2.19
C GLY A 141 -4.83 -16.49 -1.53
N TRP A 142 -4.58 -17.50 -0.70
CA TRP A 142 -3.28 -17.84 -0.15
C TRP A 142 -2.69 -19.01 -0.94
N TYR A 143 -1.43 -18.87 -1.33
CA TYR A 143 -0.73 -19.83 -2.19
C TYR A 143 0.69 -20.07 -1.67
N GLY A 144 1.27 -21.22 -1.99
CA GLY A 144 2.71 -21.43 -1.78
C GLY A 144 3.55 -20.82 -2.92
N ILE A 145 4.86 -20.83 -2.72
CA ILE A 145 5.94 -20.47 -3.68
C ILE A 145 5.48 -20.54 -5.15
N ASN A 146 5.31 -21.75 -5.69
CA ASN A 146 4.85 -21.96 -7.07
C ASN A 146 3.31 -21.86 -7.16
N HIS A 147 2.79 -20.86 -7.87
CA HIS A 147 1.37 -20.62 -8.05
C HIS A 147 1.03 -19.93 -9.38
N THR A 148 -0.22 -20.08 -9.83
CA THR A 148 -0.75 -19.58 -11.13
C THR A 148 0.26 -19.64 -12.30
N ASP A 149 0.66 -18.50 -12.81
CA ASP A 149 1.54 -18.22 -13.96
C ASP A 149 2.92 -17.72 -13.52
N CYS A 150 3.31 -17.93 -12.26
CA CYS A 150 4.48 -17.28 -11.66
C CYS A 150 5.85 -17.66 -12.25
N LEU A 151 5.89 -18.74 -13.05
CA LEU A 151 7.06 -19.18 -13.82
C LEU A 151 7.12 -18.58 -15.23
N GLU A 152 6.04 -17.96 -15.70
CA GLU A 152 5.90 -17.37 -17.06
C GLU A 152 5.82 -15.83 -17.02
N SER A 153 5.42 -15.24 -15.88
CA SER A 153 5.19 -13.81 -15.74
C SER A 153 6.37 -13.04 -15.14
N TYR A 154 7.00 -12.19 -15.95
CA TYR A 154 8.06 -11.26 -15.51
C TYR A 154 7.61 -10.18 -14.51
N ILE A 155 6.30 -10.05 -14.24
CA ILE A 155 5.72 -9.05 -13.34
C ILE A 155 4.95 -9.66 -12.15
N HIS A 156 4.71 -10.96 -12.17
CA HIS A 156 4.07 -11.72 -11.10
C HIS A 156 4.92 -12.96 -10.83
N TYR A 157 5.92 -12.82 -9.97
CA TYR A 157 6.91 -13.85 -9.68
C TYR A 157 6.43 -14.81 -8.58
N CYS A 158 7.09 -15.96 -8.46
CA CYS A 158 6.78 -16.94 -7.42
C CYS A 158 7.22 -16.42 -6.04
N PHE A 159 6.46 -16.70 -4.98
CA PHE A 159 6.83 -16.26 -3.62
C PHE A 159 8.14 -16.92 -3.18
N ASP A 160 8.92 -16.21 -2.37
CA ASP A 160 10.23 -16.66 -1.85
C ASP A 160 10.17 -17.23 -0.42
N GLY A 161 9.04 -17.02 0.28
CA GLY A 161 8.76 -17.55 1.61
C GLY A 161 8.82 -16.49 2.71
N THR A 162 9.06 -16.94 3.94
CA THR A 162 8.92 -16.09 5.14
C THR A 162 9.80 -14.84 5.14
N THR A 163 9.17 -13.69 5.38
CA THR A 163 9.72 -12.31 5.46
C THR A 163 10.14 -11.72 4.11
N GLY A 164 9.83 -12.38 2.99
CA GLY A 164 10.07 -11.91 1.63
C GLY A 164 8.88 -11.17 1.01
N GLU A 165 8.44 -11.61 -0.16
CA GLU A 165 7.26 -11.07 -0.85
C GLU A 165 5.97 -11.55 -0.17
N LEU A 166 5.28 -10.63 0.50
CA LEU A 166 4.15 -10.94 1.37
C LEU A 166 2.87 -11.24 0.55
N ALA A 167 2.67 -10.51 -0.54
CA ALA A 167 1.52 -10.60 -1.42
C ALA A 167 1.77 -9.83 -2.72
N HIS A 168 0.97 -10.09 -3.76
CA HIS A 168 0.91 -9.30 -4.98
C HIS A 168 -0.48 -9.37 -5.62
N ALA A 169 -0.80 -8.41 -6.48
CA ALA A 169 -2.12 -8.29 -7.09
C ALA A 169 -2.12 -7.82 -8.55
N TYR A 170 -3.09 -8.34 -9.31
CA TYR A 170 -3.28 -8.07 -10.72
C TYR A 170 -4.22 -6.88 -10.92
N PHE A 171 -3.85 -5.98 -11.83
CA PHE A 171 -4.63 -4.80 -12.15
C PHE A 171 -6.00 -5.12 -12.80
N PRO A 172 -6.96 -4.16 -12.82
CA PRO A 172 -8.25 -4.36 -13.48
C PRO A 172 -8.09 -4.61 -14.99
N LYS A 173 -8.73 -5.62 -15.58
CA LYS A 173 -9.89 -6.39 -15.08
C LYS A 173 -9.57 -7.81 -14.61
N THR A 174 -8.31 -8.15 -14.33
CA THR A 174 -7.93 -9.49 -13.89
C THR A 174 -8.26 -9.70 -12.41
N GLY A 175 -7.91 -8.72 -11.55
CA GLY A 175 -8.46 -8.59 -10.19
C GLY A 175 -8.09 -9.69 -9.20
N GLU A 176 -7.03 -10.44 -9.44
CA GLU A 176 -6.58 -11.50 -8.53
C GLU A 176 -5.60 -10.93 -7.50
N ILE A 177 -5.75 -11.33 -6.23
CA ILE A 177 -4.86 -11.00 -5.11
C ILE A 177 -4.33 -12.32 -4.56
N HIS A 178 -3.01 -12.48 -4.57
CA HIS A 178 -2.32 -13.64 -4.05
C HIS A 178 -1.52 -13.23 -2.81
N PHE A 179 -1.69 -13.94 -1.71
CA PHE A 179 -0.89 -13.82 -0.48
C PHE A 179 0.01 -15.05 -0.36
N ASP A 180 1.23 -14.89 0.16
CA ASP A 180 2.06 -16.05 0.49
C ASP A 180 1.46 -16.79 1.69
N ASP A 181 1.28 -18.10 1.57
CA ASP A 181 0.84 -18.99 2.65
C ASP A 181 2.01 -19.50 3.51
N SER A 182 3.25 -19.17 3.15
CA SER A 182 4.42 -19.31 4.04
C SER A 182 4.40 -18.27 5.16
N GLU A 183 3.67 -17.16 4.97
CA GLU A 183 3.63 -16.01 5.88
C GLU A 183 2.80 -16.23 7.16
N TYR A 184 3.18 -15.50 8.21
CA TYR A 184 2.58 -15.63 9.54
C TYR A 184 1.51 -14.56 9.81
N TRP A 185 0.43 -14.65 9.03
CA TRP A 185 -0.70 -13.73 9.07
C TRP A 185 -1.37 -13.59 10.45
N ILE A 186 -1.61 -12.34 10.84
CA ILE A 186 -2.35 -11.95 12.05
C ILE A 186 -3.31 -10.79 11.76
N LEU A 187 -4.29 -10.59 12.65
CA LEU A 187 -4.99 -9.31 12.76
C LEU A 187 -4.25 -8.41 13.77
N GLY A 188 -3.94 -7.18 13.35
CA GLY A 188 -3.19 -6.22 14.16
C GLY A 188 -1.71 -6.15 13.82
N ASN A 189 -1.01 -5.22 14.47
CA ASN A 189 0.27 -4.69 14.01
C ASN A 189 1.35 -5.76 13.77
N THR A 190 2.02 -5.66 12.61
CA THR A 190 3.21 -6.43 12.25
C THR A 190 4.26 -6.39 13.37
N ARG A 191 4.75 -7.56 13.80
CA ARG A 191 5.65 -7.67 14.96
C ARG A 191 6.45 -8.96 14.97
N PHE A 192 7.67 -8.93 15.49
CA PHE A 192 8.50 -10.13 15.62
C PHE A 192 7.98 -11.10 16.69
N SER A 193 8.12 -12.40 16.45
CA SER A 193 7.72 -13.49 17.33
C SER A 193 8.92 -14.30 17.79
N TRP A 194 9.49 -13.91 18.93
CA TRP A 194 10.64 -14.59 19.55
C TRP A 194 10.45 -16.11 19.75
N LYS A 195 9.21 -16.59 19.93
CA LYS A 195 8.89 -18.02 20.04
C LYS A 195 9.00 -18.79 18.71
N LYS A 196 8.88 -18.10 17.57
CA LYS A 196 8.94 -18.70 16.22
C LYS A 196 10.19 -18.29 15.43
N GLY A 197 10.89 -17.22 15.81
CA GLY A 197 12.05 -16.68 15.08
C GLY A 197 11.68 -15.89 13.81
N VAL A 198 10.42 -15.48 13.67
CA VAL A 198 9.85 -14.89 12.43
C VAL A 198 9.03 -13.64 12.74
N TRP A 199 8.81 -12.80 11.73
CA TRP A 199 7.79 -11.75 11.78
C TRP A 199 6.38 -12.34 11.70
N LEU A 200 5.43 -11.65 12.34
CA LEU A 200 3.99 -11.87 12.18
C LEU A 200 3.44 -10.69 11.38
N THR A 201 2.64 -10.95 10.36
CA THR A 201 2.33 -9.99 9.29
C THR A 201 0.87 -9.52 9.39
N ASP A 202 0.66 -8.19 9.41
CA ASP A 202 -0.66 -7.58 9.54
C ASP A 202 -1.47 -7.73 8.24
N LEU A 203 -2.44 -8.65 8.25
CA LEU A 203 -3.24 -8.96 7.08
C LEU A 203 -4.03 -7.75 6.56
N VAL A 204 -4.59 -6.91 7.45
CA VAL A 204 -5.42 -5.77 7.04
C VAL A 204 -4.58 -4.77 6.24
N HIS A 205 -3.34 -4.55 6.68
CA HIS A 205 -2.41 -3.60 6.08
C HIS A 205 -1.93 -4.05 4.70
N VAL A 206 -1.51 -5.31 4.55
CA VAL A 206 -1.08 -5.85 3.24
C VAL A 206 -2.28 -5.97 2.29
N ALA A 207 -3.41 -6.51 2.75
CA ALA A 207 -4.61 -6.59 1.92
C ALA A 207 -5.10 -5.23 1.44
N ALA A 208 -4.98 -4.17 2.25
CA ALA A 208 -5.34 -2.82 1.83
C ALA A 208 -4.39 -2.26 0.76
N HIS A 209 -3.11 -2.66 0.73
CA HIS A 209 -2.18 -2.36 -0.35
C HIS A 209 -2.60 -3.09 -1.65
N GLU A 210 -2.79 -4.41 -1.57
CA GLU A 210 -3.15 -5.25 -2.72
C GLU A 210 -4.52 -4.92 -3.33
N ILE A 211 -5.48 -4.49 -2.52
CA ILE A 211 -6.76 -3.97 -3.00
C ILE A 211 -6.54 -2.66 -3.77
N GLY A 212 -5.59 -1.80 -3.37
CA GLY A 212 -5.24 -0.60 -4.13
C GLY A 212 -4.70 -0.92 -5.53
N HIS A 213 -3.85 -1.95 -5.65
CA HIS A 213 -3.42 -2.51 -6.94
C HIS A 213 -4.60 -3.14 -7.72
N SER A 214 -5.47 -3.90 -7.06
CA SER A 214 -6.70 -4.45 -7.66
C SER A 214 -7.73 -3.38 -8.06
N LEU A 215 -7.53 -2.13 -7.65
CA LEU A 215 -8.28 -0.95 -8.09
C LEU A 215 -7.51 -0.13 -9.15
N GLY A 216 -6.30 -0.52 -9.54
CA GLY A 216 -5.52 0.11 -10.62
C GLY A 216 -4.50 1.17 -10.18
N LEU A 217 -4.28 1.34 -8.88
CA LEU A 217 -3.17 2.16 -8.37
C LEU A 217 -1.84 1.44 -8.57
N MET A 218 -0.76 2.19 -8.72
CA MET A 218 0.61 1.67 -8.75
C MET A 218 1.43 2.34 -7.65
N HIS A 219 2.61 1.79 -7.33
CA HIS A 219 3.43 2.24 -6.20
C HIS A 219 3.61 3.77 -6.15
N SER A 220 3.27 4.38 -5.02
CA SER A 220 3.50 5.80 -4.74
C SER A 220 4.93 6.03 -4.27
N LEU A 221 5.53 7.14 -4.73
CA LEU A 221 6.81 7.67 -4.26
C LEU A 221 6.68 8.44 -2.93
N ASN A 222 5.48 8.63 -2.41
CA ASN A 222 5.27 9.19 -1.09
C ASN A 222 5.55 8.12 -0.02
N SER A 223 6.69 8.17 0.66
CA SER A 223 7.04 7.22 1.72
C SER A 223 6.00 7.10 2.84
N GLY A 224 5.13 8.10 3.03
CA GLY A 224 4.00 8.07 3.96
C GLY A 224 2.74 7.35 3.47
N ALA A 225 2.62 7.02 2.18
CA ALA A 225 1.41 6.44 1.58
C ALA A 225 1.17 4.98 1.97
N LEU A 226 -0.09 4.54 1.87
CA LEU A 226 -0.43 3.12 1.93
C LEU A 226 0.14 2.38 0.71
N MET A 227 0.03 2.98 -0.49
CA MET A 227 0.56 2.42 -1.74
C MET A 227 2.07 2.62 -1.94
N HIS A 228 2.85 2.94 -0.91
CA HIS A 228 4.31 3.00 -1.05
C HIS A 228 4.91 1.59 -1.11
N ILE A 229 5.89 1.35 -1.99
CA ILE A 229 6.49 -0.01 -2.18
C ILE A 229 6.96 -0.66 -0.87
N ASN A 230 7.58 0.09 0.04
CA ASN A 230 7.98 -0.43 1.37
C ASN A 230 6.92 -0.16 2.46
N ALA A 231 5.65 0.10 2.13
CA ALA A 231 4.61 0.43 3.10
C ALA A 231 4.37 -0.74 4.07
N THR A 232 4.18 -1.93 3.53
CA THR A 232 3.91 -3.22 4.21
C THR A 232 4.81 -3.46 5.43
N LEU A 233 6.12 -3.23 5.29
CA LEU A 233 7.13 -3.37 6.33
C LEU A 233 7.12 -2.26 7.40
N THR A 234 6.43 -1.14 7.15
CA THR A 234 6.45 0.06 8.01
C THR A 234 5.14 0.31 8.78
N GLY A 235 4.18 -0.61 8.71
CA GLY A 235 2.95 -0.59 9.54
C GLY A 235 1.96 0.56 9.26
N LYS A 236 1.89 1.08 8.03
CA LYS A 236 1.08 2.26 7.66
C LYS A 236 -0.38 1.91 7.41
N LYS A 237 -1.17 1.93 8.50
CA LYS A 237 -2.57 1.47 8.55
C LYS A 237 -3.63 2.43 8.00
N LEU A 238 -3.26 3.56 7.40
CA LEU A 238 -4.20 4.60 6.97
C LEU A 238 -3.99 4.94 5.50
N ILE A 239 -5.08 4.95 4.73
CA ILE A 239 -5.08 5.52 3.38
C ILE A 239 -4.76 7.03 3.52
N THR A 240 -3.74 7.50 2.81
CA THR A 240 -3.33 8.91 2.89
C THR A 240 -3.93 9.75 1.79
N GLN A 241 -3.76 11.07 1.91
CA GLN A 241 -4.19 12.01 0.89
C GLN A 241 -3.55 11.76 -0.50
N ASP A 242 -2.36 11.13 -0.55
CA ASP A 242 -1.68 10.79 -1.80
C ASP A 242 -2.37 9.61 -2.50
N ASP A 243 -2.74 8.58 -1.73
CA ASP A 243 -3.52 7.43 -2.17
C ASP A 243 -4.93 7.87 -2.65
N ILE A 244 -5.57 8.78 -1.91
CA ILE A 244 -6.86 9.39 -2.28
C ILE A 244 -6.75 10.16 -3.61
N TRP A 245 -5.67 10.91 -3.84
CA TRP A 245 -5.45 11.60 -5.13
C TRP A 245 -5.15 10.64 -6.30
N GLY A 246 -4.58 9.47 -6.00
CA GLY A 246 -4.42 8.36 -6.95
C GLY A 246 -5.78 7.77 -7.35
N ILE A 247 -6.59 7.35 -6.39
CA ILE A 247 -7.88 6.68 -6.68
C ILE A 247 -8.91 7.65 -7.27
N TYR A 248 -8.95 8.90 -6.78
CA TYR A 248 -9.72 9.97 -7.41
C TYR A 248 -9.15 10.35 -8.80
N SER A 249 -7.93 9.94 -9.15
CA SER A 249 -7.42 10.15 -10.51
C SER A 249 -7.90 9.14 -11.54
N LEU A 250 -8.36 7.96 -11.13
CA LEU A 250 -8.92 6.90 -12.00
C LEU A 250 -10.45 6.93 -12.04
N TYR A 251 -11.07 7.01 -10.87
CA TYR A 251 -12.53 6.91 -10.66
C TYR A 251 -13.19 8.23 -10.28
N GLY A 252 -12.40 9.16 -9.74
CA GLY A 252 -12.86 10.50 -9.46
C GLY A 252 -13.23 11.25 -10.73
N CYS A 253 -14.19 12.14 -10.57
CA CYS A 253 -14.86 12.81 -11.65
C CYS A 253 -14.03 14.02 -12.14
N LYS A 254 -13.85 14.10 -13.46
CA LYS A 254 -12.97 15.04 -14.17
C LYS A 254 -13.59 15.45 -15.50
N ASP A 255 -13.28 16.66 -15.93
CA ASP A 255 -13.61 17.13 -17.27
C ASP A 255 -12.70 16.51 -18.33
N LYS A 256 -13.29 16.10 -19.46
CA LYS A 256 -12.59 15.60 -20.64
C LYS A 256 -12.06 16.73 -21.53
N TYR A 257 -12.63 17.93 -21.45
CA TYR A 257 -12.25 19.08 -22.27
C TYR A 257 -11.96 20.32 -21.42
N LEU A 258 -10.91 21.06 -21.76
CA LEU A 258 -10.52 22.29 -21.04
C LEU A 258 -11.59 23.40 -21.13
N VAL A 259 -12.44 23.37 -22.17
CA VAL A 259 -13.54 24.34 -22.36
C VAL A 259 -14.75 24.10 -21.46
N CYS A 260 -14.78 23.00 -20.70
CA CYS A 260 -15.92 22.63 -19.86
C CYS A 260 -16.35 23.72 -18.87
N ALA A 261 -15.40 24.46 -18.29
CA ALA A 261 -15.70 25.57 -17.38
C ALA A 261 -16.44 26.73 -18.08
N SER A 262 -16.09 27.04 -19.32
CA SER A 262 -16.78 28.06 -20.11
C SER A 262 -18.17 27.61 -20.57
N TRP A 263 -18.35 26.31 -20.83
CA TRP A 263 -19.66 25.74 -21.12
C TRP A 263 -20.56 25.71 -19.88
N ALA A 264 -20.02 25.39 -18.70
CA ALA A 264 -20.75 25.45 -17.44
C ALA A 264 -21.23 26.88 -17.12
N GLN A 265 -20.35 27.88 -17.23
CA GLN A 265 -20.68 29.31 -17.10
C GLN A 265 -21.74 29.79 -18.11
N LYS A 266 -21.97 29.05 -19.21
CA LYS A 266 -23.00 29.31 -20.23
C LYS A 266 -24.30 28.52 -20.00
N GLY A 267 -24.50 27.90 -18.83
CA GLY A 267 -25.70 27.14 -18.49
C GLY A 267 -25.86 25.84 -19.30
N TYR A 268 -24.75 25.27 -19.78
CA TYR A 268 -24.80 23.99 -20.52
C TYR A 268 -25.02 22.79 -19.58
N CYS A 269 -24.80 22.96 -18.27
CA CYS A 269 -25.11 21.94 -17.27
C CYS A 269 -26.62 21.61 -17.26
N GLU A 270 -27.46 22.62 -17.37
CA GLU A 270 -28.92 22.50 -17.40
C GLU A 270 -29.36 22.17 -18.83
N SER A 271 -29.01 23.03 -19.79
CA SER A 271 -29.50 22.95 -21.18
C SER A 271 -28.89 21.80 -22.01
N ARG A 272 -27.74 21.26 -21.61
CA ARG A 272 -27.03 20.14 -22.27
C ARG A 272 -26.54 19.09 -21.26
N ARG A 273 -27.36 18.82 -20.24
CA ARG A 273 -27.06 17.91 -19.11
C ARG A 273 -26.43 16.58 -19.48
N MET A 274 -26.92 15.90 -20.52
CA MET A 274 -26.39 14.58 -20.92
C MET A 274 -24.97 14.65 -21.53
N PRO A 275 -24.69 15.48 -22.55
CA PRO A 275 -23.31 15.78 -22.98
C PRO A 275 -22.39 16.24 -21.85
N MET A 276 -22.85 17.18 -21.00
CA MET A 276 -22.02 17.72 -19.92
C MET A 276 -21.76 16.66 -18.83
N LYS A 277 -22.70 15.80 -18.47
CA LYS A 277 -22.46 14.66 -17.56
C LYS A 277 -21.49 13.61 -18.12
N LYS A 278 -21.36 13.50 -19.45
CA LYS A 278 -20.39 12.58 -20.09
C LYS A 278 -18.99 13.18 -20.26
N TYR A 279 -18.88 14.49 -20.49
CA TYR A 279 -17.62 15.12 -20.90
C TYR A 279 -17.14 16.27 -20.02
N CYS A 280 -18.02 16.86 -19.22
CA CYS A 280 -17.76 18.01 -18.35
C CYS A 280 -18.34 17.84 -16.93
N PRO A 281 -18.26 16.65 -16.30
CA PRO A 281 -18.97 16.41 -15.05
C PRO A 281 -18.35 17.14 -13.86
N TYR A 282 -17.12 17.64 -13.95
CA TYR A 282 -16.48 18.42 -12.88
C TYR A 282 -16.86 19.89 -12.95
N SER A 283 -16.77 20.51 -14.14
CA SER A 283 -17.22 21.90 -14.33
C SER A 283 -18.72 22.11 -14.08
N CYS A 284 -19.53 21.06 -14.18
CA CYS A 284 -20.98 21.11 -13.96
C CYS A 284 -21.46 20.49 -12.63
N ASP A 285 -20.54 20.17 -11.71
CA ASP A 285 -20.87 19.56 -10.41
C ASP A 285 -21.79 18.32 -10.52
N PHE A 286 -21.52 17.51 -11.55
CA PHE A 286 -22.09 16.16 -11.73
C PHE A 286 -21.17 15.07 -11.17
N CYS A 287 -20.00 15.46 -10.67
CA CYS A 287 -19.33 14.76 -9.59
C CYS A 287 -20.29 14.70 -8.40
N TYR A 288 -20.41 13.53 -7.77
CA TYR A 288 -21.30 13.31 -6.64
C TYR A 288 -21.10 14.35 -5.54
N GLU A 289 -22.20 14.89 -5.02
CA GLU A 289 -22.23 15.88 -3.94
C GLU A 289 -21.32 15.43 -2.77
N PHE A 290 -20.24 16.17 -2.57
CA PHE A 290 -19.51 16.14 -1.29
C PHE A 290 -20.34 16.89 -0.23
N PRO A 291 -20.21 16.55 1.05
CA PRO A 291 -19.10 15.82 1.65
C PRO A 291 -19.29 14.30 1.66
N PHE A 292 -18.17 13.56 1.77
CA PHE A 292 -18.22 12.25 2.40
C PHE A 292 -18.95 12.38 3.75
N PRO A 293 -19.88 11.47 4.11
CA PRO A 293 -20.34 11.37 5.47
C PRO A 293 -19.20 10.82 6.33
N THR A 294 -18.35 11.72 6.85
CA THR A 294 -17.80 11.53 8.19
C THR A 294 -18.97 11.17 9.08
N LYS A 295 -18.96 9.95 9.64
CA LYS A 295 -20.09 9.41 10.41
C LYS A 295 -20.53 10.46 11.42
N VAL A 296 -21.72 11.03 11.22
CA VAL A 296 -22.20 12.21 11.96
C VAL A 296 -21.94 11.96 13.45
N PRO A 297 -21.17 12.84 14.14
CA PRO A 297 -20.71 12.56 15.49
C PRO A 297 -21.87 12.08 16.36
N THR A 298 -21.78 10.83 16.82
CA THR A 298 -22.94 10.06 17.30
C THR A 298 -23.76 10.92 18.25
N PRO A 299 -25.02 11.25 17.91
CA PRO A 299 -25.72 12.38 18.50
C PRO A 299 -25.71 12.22 20.02
N ILE A 300 -25.11 13.22 20.68
CA ILE A 300 -24.71 13.16 22.09
C ILE A 300 -25.87 12.57 22.90
N PRO A 301 -25.70 11.39 23.53
CA PRO A 301 -26.81 10.71 24.20
C PRO A 301 -27.55 11.68 25.14
N PRO A 302 -28.90 11.69 25.19
CA PRO A 302 -29.68 12.75 25.85
C PRO A 302 -29.58 12.79 27.39
N ARG A 303 -28.54 12.18 27.96
CA ARG A 303 -28.13 12.23 29.38
C ARG A 303 -26.62 12.42 29.57
N THR A 304 -25.87 12.78 28.53
CA THR A 304 -24.44 13.10 28.63
C THR A 304 -24.26 14.40 29.40
N LYS A 305 -23.78 14.31 30.65
CA LYS A 305 -23.41 15.47 31.44
C LYS A 305 -21.99 15.91 31.08
N VAL A 306 -21.86 16.91 30.23
CA VAL A 306 -20.59 17.60 30.03
C VAL A 306 -20.21 18.28 31.35
N ARG A 307 -18.99 18.04 31.83
CA ARG A 307 -18.42 18.71 33.01
C ARG A 307 -17.06 19.24 32.62
N LEU A 308 -16.90 20.56 32.59
CA LEU A 308 -15.59 21.20 32.47
C LEU A 308 -14.77 20.86 33.73
N VAL A 309 -13.52 20.47 33.51
CA VAL A 309 -12.56 20.14 34.58
C VAL A 309 -11.31 20.98 34.34
N PRO A 310 -10.86 21.79 35.32
CA PRO A 310 -9.60 22.51 35.22
C PRO A 310 -8.41 21.58 35.02
N GLU A 311 -7.40 22.07 34.30
CA GLU A 311 -6.15 21.35 34.02
C GLU A 311 -5.46 20.89 35.32
N GLY A 312 -4.76 19.75 35.27
CA GLY A 312 -4.09 19.16 36.42
C GLY A 312 -4.96 18.33 37.39
N ARG A 313 -6.27 18.14 37.12
CA ARG A 313 -7.13 17.24 37.92
C ARG A 313 -7.34 15.87 37.28
N ASN A 314 -7.05 14.81 38.03
CA ASN A 314 -7.38 13.43 37.67
C ASN A 314 -8.90 13.23 37.58
N VAL A 315 -9.38 12.65 36.48
CA VAL A 315 -10.80 12.34 36.26
C VAL A 315 -10.98 10.82 36.15
N THR A 316 -11.79 10.25 37.03
CA THR A 316 -12.16 8.83 37.00
C THR A 316 -13.54 8.64 36.37
N PHE A 317 -13.63 7.74 35.40
CA PHE A 317 -14.87 7.40 34.71
C PHE A 317 -15.31 5.98 35.09
N THR A 318 -16.53 5.82 35.60
CA THR A 318 -17.13 4.53 35.95
C THR A 318 -18.27 4.20 34.98
N CYS A 319 -18.08 3.15 34.17
CA CYS A 319 -19.12 2.68 33.25
C CYS A 319 -20.07 1.71 33.98
N GLY A 320 -21.34 2.06 34.08
CA GLY A 320 -22.38 1.22 34.68
C GLY A 320 -23.57 1.00 33.75
N LYS A 321 -23.95 -0.27 33.53
CA LYS A 321 -25.20 -0.61 32.80
C LYS A 321 -26.40 -0.14 33.63
N LYS A 322 -27.12 0.88 33.14
CA LYS A 322 -28.28 1.43 33.86
C LYS A 322 -29.51 0.53 33.70
N ILE A 323 -29.84 -0.23 34.75
CA ILE A 323 -31.05 -1.07 34.81
C ILE A 323 -32.30 -0.19 34.67
N MET A 324 -33.17 -0.51 33.71
CA MET A 324 -34.40 0.23 33.40
C MET A 324 -35.61 -0.17 34.26
N HIS A 325 -35.61 0.06 35.59
CA HIS A 325 -36.86 -0.06 36.37
C HIS A 325 -36.99 0.92 37.55
N LYS A 326 -37.67 2.05 37.30
CA LYS A 326 -38.94 2.43 37.98
C LYS A 326 -39.46 3.76 37.40
N LYS A 327 -40.75 3.81 37.06
CA LYS A 327 -41.48 5.08 37.00
C LYS A 327 -41.82 5.47 38.45
N GLY A 328 -41.17 6.51 38.96
CA GLY A 328 -41.75 7.29 40.07
C GLY A 328 -43.01 8.00 39.58
N LYS A 329 -43.95 8.27 40.48
CA LYS A 329 -45.28 8.82 40.16
C LYS A 329 -45.52 10.07 41.00
N VAL A 330 -46.06 11.10 40.36
CA VAL A 330 -46.31 12.47 40.88
C VAL A 330 -45.00 13.18 41.21
#